data_AF-A0A2S8PB82-F1
#
_entry.id   AF-A0A2S8PB82-F1
#
_cell.length_a   1.000
_cell.length_b   1.000
_cell.length_c   1.000
_cell.angle_alpha   90.00
_cell.angle_beta   90.00
_cell.angle_gamma   90.00
#
_symmetry.space_group_name_H-M   'P 1'
#
loop_
_entity.id
_entity.type
_entity.pdbx_description
1 polymer ?
#
loop_
_entity_poly.entity_id
_entity_poly.type
_entity_poly.pdbx_seq_one_letter_code
_entity_poly.pdbx_strand_id
1 'polypeptide(L)'
;LHAEELNPYIDFDRSPFYVQNKTEAWMHPVVEQNGLQVTLPRRAGLSSFGATGSNAHLLLEEYVGPPRNIEQQDRNENQRVTRTAVPLSAKNAERLRAYAERLLDYLLQGKKTGKIEERITAQQPLVNHVKERLEAALCGYLARILFVRDELIETGVPWGDYGVEPVHFGLL
;
A
#
# COMPACT_ATOMS: atom_id res chain seq x y z
N LEU A 1 -4.52 -19.04 22.14
CA LEU A 1 -3.78 -18.84 23.41
C LEU A 1 -4.72 -19.19 24.57
N HIS A 2 -4.20 -19.71 25.68
CA HIS A 2 -4.98 -20.10 26.88
C HIS A 2 -6.19 -21.03 26.60
N ALA A 3 -6.03 -21.97 25.68
CA ALA A 3 -7.08 -22.91 25.28
C ALA A 3 -6.50 -24.31 25.00
N GLU A 4 -5.46 -24.68 25.76
CA GLU A 4 -4.87 -26.02 25.70
C GLU A 4 -5.83 -27.06 26.29
N GLU A 5 -6.46 -26.71 27.41
CA GLU A 5 -7.58 -27.43 27.99
C GLU A 5 -8.89 -26.74 27.59
N LEU A 6 -9.82 -27.51 27.02
CA LEU A 6 -11.12 -27.00 26.60
C LEU A 6 -12.10 -27.00 27.77
N ASN A 7 -13.06 -26.06 27.75
CA ASN A 7 -14.09 -25.99 28.77
C ASN A 7 -15.00 -27.25 28.70
N PRO A 8 -15.07 -28.08 29.76
CA PRO A 8 -15.83 -29.33 29.75
C PRO A 8 -17.35 -29.13 29.67
N TYR A 9 -17.84 -27.91 29.92
CA TYR A 9 -19.27 -27.57 29.80
C TYR A 9 -19.70 -27.27 28.35
N ILE A 10 -18.76 -27.26 27.40
CA ILE A 10 -19.05 -27.04 25.98
C ILE A 10 -18.80 -28.33 25.21
N ASP A 11 -19.88 -28.88 24.64
CA ASP A 11 -19.81 -30.06 23.77
C ASP A 11 -19.46 -29.63 22.34
N PHE A 12 -18.17 -29.58 22.04
CA PHE A 12 -17.68 -29.21 20.70
C PHE A 12 -17.95 -30.30 19.66
N ASP A 13 -17.93 -31.58 20.05
CA ASP A 13 -18.12 -32.73 19.14
C ASP A 13 -19.51 -32.74 18.51
N ARG A 14 -20.51 -32.22 19.21
CA ARG A 14 -21.89 -32.07 18.72
C ARG A 14 -22.18 -30.69 18.15
N SER A 15 -21.16 -29.88 17.89
CA SER A 15 -21.29 -28.53 17.35
C SER A 15 -20.56 -28.40 16.00
N PRO A 16 -20.91 -27.41 15.17
CA PRO A 16 -20.15 -27.10 13.96
C PRO A 16 -18.85 -26.34 14.26
N PHE A 17 -18.53 -26.10 15.53
CA PHE A 17 -17.44 -25.24 15.97
C PHE A 17 -16.33 -26.05 16.64
N TYR A 18 -15.11 -25.53 16.52
CA TYR A 18 -13.93 -26.02 17.22
C TYR A 18 -13.06 -24.83 17.61
N VAL A 19 -12.15 -25.03 18.56
CA VAL A 19 -11.25 -23.96 19.03
C VAL A 19 -9.92 -24.02 18.28
N GLN A 20 -9.57 -22.95 17.55
CA GLN A 20 -8.27 -22.83 16.91
C GLN A 20 -7.18 -22.58 17.96
N ASN A 21 -6.27 -23.54 18.15
CA ASN A 21 -5.20 -23.45 19.16
C ASN A 21 -3.79 -23.27 18.56
N LYS A 22 -3.62 -23.49 17.26
CA LYS A 22 -2.34 -23.35 16.54
C LYS A 22 -2.51 -22.51 15.28
N THR A 23 -1.42 -21.96 14.76
CA THR A 23 -1.42 -21.27 13.48
C THR A 23 -1.50 -22.30 12.35
N GLU A 24 -2.52 -22.19 11.51
CA GLU A 24 -2.74 -23.08 10.38
C GLU A 24 -3.17 -22.28 9.14
N ALA A 25 -3.08 -22.90 7.97
CA ALA A 25 -3.52 -22.28 6.73
C ALA A 25 -5.05 -22.14 6.73
N TRP A 26 -5.55 -20.91 6.51
CA TRP A 26 -6.98 -20.68 6.33
C TRP A 26 -7.37 -21.06 4.90
N MET A 27 -7.79 -22.30 4.72
CA MET A 27 -8.18 -22.84 3.41
C MET A 27 -9.51 -22.23 2.94
N HIS A 28 -9.68 -22.09 1.62
CA HIS A 28 -10.97 -21.75 1.04
C HIS A 28 -11.93 -22.94 1.20
N PRO A 29 -13.19 -22.72 1.62
CA PRO A 29 -14.18 -23.77 1.65
C PRO A 29 -14.52 -24.23 0.23
N VAL A 30 -14.64 -25.54 0.04
CA VAL A 30 -15.08 -26.16 -1.21
C VAL A 30 -16.39 -26.88 -0.93
N VAL A 31 -17.41 -26.60 -1.75
CA VAL A 31 -18.73 -27.23 -1.64
C VAL A 31 -19.07 -27.90 -2.96
N GLU A 32 -19.85 -28.98 -2.90
CA GLU A 32 -20.44 -29.59 -4.09
C GLU A 32 -21.76 -28.89 -4.41
N GLN A 33 -21.87 -28.31 -5.61
CA GLN A 33 -23.07 -27.68 -6.11
C GLN A 33 -23.36 -28.20 -7.52
N ASN A 34 -24.50 -28.85 -7.72
CA ASN A 34 -24.90 -29.47 -8.99
C ASN A 34 -23.87 -30.47 -9.54
N GLY A 35 -23.22 -31.26 -8.69
CA GLY A 35 -22.19 -32.22 -9.09
C GLY A 35 -20.83 -31.60 -9.44
N LEU A 36 -20.65 -30.30 -9.21
CA LEU A 36 -19.39 -29.58 -9.43
C LEU A 36 -18.81 -29.10 -8.11
N GLN A 37 -17.49 -29.20 -7.95
CA GLN A 37 -16.79 -28.61 -6.82
C GLN A 37 -16.63 -27.10 -7.05
N VAL A 38 -17.17 -26.31 -6.12
CA VAL A 38 -17.13 -24.85 -6.16
C VAL A 38 -16.36 -24.35 -4.95
N THR A 39 -15.28 -23.60 -5.20
CA THR A 39 -14.52 -22.91 -4.16
C THR A 39 -15.21 -21.61 -3.79
N LEU A 40 -15.46 -21.40 -2.51
CA LEU A 40 -16.13 -20.22 -1.97
C LEU A 40 -15.12 -19.24 -1.35
N PRO A 41 -15.47 -17.93 -1.26
CA PRO A 41 -14.66 -16.98 -0.52
C PRO A 41 -14.61 -17.35 0.97
N ARG A 42 -13.52 -16.97 1.64
CA ARG A 42 -13.45 -17.10 3.10
C ARG A 42 -14.46 -16.17 3.75
N ARG A 43 -15.14 -16.67 4.78
CA ARG A 43 -16.07 -15.89 5.61
C ARG A 43 -15.73 -16.02 7.07
N ALA A 44 -15.90 -14.94 7.82
CA ALA A 44 -15.76 -14.92 9.27
C ALA A 44 -16.94 -14.18 9.91
N GLY A 45 -17.44 -14.73 11.01
CA GLY A 45 -18.36 -14.02 11.91
C GLY A 45 -17.57 -13.34 13.02
N LEU A 46 -17.93 -12.09 13.32
CA LEU A 46 -17.41 -11.33 14.46
C LEU A 46 -18.57 -10.98 15.38
N SER A 47 -18.56 -11.51 16.60
CA SER A 47 -19.57 -11.23 17.62
C SER A 47 -19.00 -10.37 18.74
N SER A 48 -19.79 -9.41 19.22
CA SER A 48 -19.50 -8.61 20.41
C SER A 48 -20.75 -8.52 21.29
N PHE A 49 -20.59 -8.81 22.59
CA PHE A 49 -21.67 -8.86 23.56
C PHE A 49 -21.32 -7.95 24.75
N GLY A 50 -22.07 -6.87 24.94
CA GLY A 50 -21.92 -5.94 26.05
C GLY A 50 -22.63 -6.43 27.30
N ALA A 51 -22.02 -6.24 28.47
CA ALA A 51 -22.56 -6.70 29.75
C ALA A 51 -23.96 -6.16 30.09
N THR A 52 -24.33 -5.00 29.52
CA THR A 52 -25.65 -4.36 29.70
C THR A 52 -26.70 -4.80 28.68
N GLY A 53 -26.40 -5.80 27.85
CA GLY A 53 -27.34 -6.38 26.87
C GLY A 53 -27.22 -5.85 25.44
N SER A 54 -26.27 -4.96 25.14
CA SER A 54 -26.01 -4.49 23.78
C SER A 54 -25.18 -5.50 22.99
N ASN A 55 -25.75 -6.05 21.91
CA ASN A 55 -25.11 -7.10 21.13
C ASN A 55 -24.94 -6.67 19.67
N ALA A 56 -23.82 -7.06 19.06
CA ALA A 56 -23.55 -6.84 17.64
C ALA A 56 -22.92 -8.08 17.01
N HIS A 57 -23.30 -8.38 15.77
CA HIS A 57 -22.73 -9.46 14.98
C HIS A 57 -22.48 -8.98 13.56
N LEU A 58 -21.27 -9.23 13.04
CA LEU A 58 -20.85 -8.86 11.70
C LEU A 58 -20.42 -10.10 10.93
N LEU A 59 -20.80 -10.17 9.66
CA LEU A 59 -20.28 -11.15 8.72
C LEU A 59 -19.31 -10.45 7.77
N LEU A 60 -18.08 -10.94 7.71
CA LEU A 60 -17.06 -10.48 6.78
C LEU A 60 -16.83 -11.55 5.73
N GLU A 61 -16.80 -11.13 4.47
CA GLU A 61 -16.43 -11.97 3.33
C GLU A 61 -15.15 -11.43 2.71
N GLU A 62 -14.26 -12.33 2.32
CA GLU A 62 -13.07 -12.01 1.56
C GLU A 62 -13.44 -11.38 0.21
N TYR A 63 -12.83 -10.24 -0.08
CA TYR A 63 -12.94 -9.64 -1.40
C TYR A 63 -12.11 -10.44 -2.42
N VAL A 64 -12.79 -11.19 -3.29
CA VAL A 64 -12.16 -11.87 -4.43
C VAL A 64 -12.23 -10.93 -5.63
N GLY A 65 -11.20 -10.10 -5.78
CA GLY A 65 -11.06 -9.21 -6.94
C GLY A 65 -10.88 -9.99 -8.24
N PRO A 66 -11.11 -9.34 -9.41
CA PRO A 66 -10.79 -9.96 -10.68
C PRO A 66 -9.32 -10.40 -10.69
N PRO A 67 -8.98 -11.51 -11.36
CA PRO A 67 -7.60 -11.96 -11.45
C PRO A 67 -6.75 -10.81 -11.96
N ARG A 68 -5.81 -10.34 -11.13
CA ARG A 68 -4.82 -9.36 -11.58
C ARG A 68 -3.97 -10.08 -12.62
N ASN A 69 -4.10 -9.69 -13.89
CA ASN A 69 -3.21 -10.11 -14.97
C ASN A 69 -1.80 -9.54 -14.75
N ILE A 70 -1.11 -10.00 -13.71
CA ILE A 70 0.28 -9.65 -13.44
C ILE A 70 1.16 -10.28 -14.52
N GLU A 71 0.77 -11.44 -15.05
CA GLU A 71 1.54 -12.18 -16.06
C GLU A 71 1.55 -11.56 -17.46
N GLN A 72 0.60 -10.68 -17.80
CA GLN A 72 0.61 -9.98 -19.09
C GLN A 72 1.51 -8.74 -19.10
N GLN A 73 1.96 -8.28 -17.92
CA GLN A 73 2.88 -7.15 -17.82
C GLN A 73 4.35 -7.59 -17.93
N ASP A 74 4.71 -8.80 -17.48
CA ASP A 74 6.12 -9.24 -17.49
C ASP A 74 6.61 -9.81 -18.84
N ARG A 75 5.73 -10.08 -19.81
CA ARG A 75 6.11 -10.69 -21.11
C ARG A 75 6.28 -9.72 -22.28
N ASN A 76 6.28 -8.42 -22.02
CA ASN A 76 6.76 -7.46 -23.01
C ASN A 76 8.20 -7.07 -22.65
N GLU A 77 9.18 -7.84 -23.13
CA GLU A 77 10.61 -7.48 -23.07
C GLU A 77 10.91 -6.13 -23.76
N ASN A 78 9.95 -5.59 -24.52
CA ASN A 78 9.95 -4.23 -25.07
C ASN A 78 9.25 -3.18 -24.19
N GLN A 79 8.93 -3.46 -22.92
CA GLN A 79 8.46 -2.43 -21.99
C GLN A 79 9.56 -1.40 -21.79
N ARG A 80 9.41 -0.28 -22.51
CA ARG A 80 10.10 0.97 -22.24
C ARG A 80 10.10 1.16 -20.73
N VAL A 81 11.29 1.21 -20.12
CA VAL A 81 11.43 1.63 -18.73
C VAL A 81 10.90 3.05 -18.64
N THR A 82 9.63 3.19 -18.27
CA THR A 82 9.04 4.48 -18.01
C THR A 82 9.67 4.98 -16.72
N ARG A 83 10.46 6.04 -16.83
CA ARG A 83 11.00 6.72 -15.66
C ARG A 83 9.83 7.39 -14.95
N THR A 84 9.50 6.90 -13.76
CA THR A 84 8.41 7.45 -12.94
C THR A 84 9.01 8.17 -11.75
N ALA A 85 8.60 9.42 -11.54
CA ALA A 85 8.92 10.15 -10.32
C ALA A 85 8.06 9.60 -9.16
N VAL A 86 8.69 9.25 -8.05
CA VAL A 86 8.02 8.84 -6.80
C VAL A 86 8.27 9.94 -5.77
N PRO A 87 7.45 11.01 -5.74
CA PRO A 87 7.68 12.11 -4.83
C PRO A 87 7.44 11.68 -3.38
N LEU A 88 8.33 12.10 -2.48
CA LEU A 88 8.17 11.98 -1.03
C LEU A 88 8.16 13.38 -0.44
N SER A 89 7.19 13.66 0.43
CA SER A 89 7.10 14.91 1.16
C SER A 89 6.72 14.65 2.61
N ALA A 90 7.17 15.53 3.49
CA ALA A 90 6.82 15.52 4.91
C ALA A 90 6.98 16.92 5.50
N LYS A 91 6.44 17.13 6.70
CA LYS A 91 6.46 18.43 7.39
C LYS A 91 7.88 18.93 7.74
N ASN A 92 8.84 18.03 7.95
CA ASN A 92 10.23 18.34 8.25
C ASN A 92 11.16 17.21 7.78
N ALA A 93 12.46 17.42 7.88
CA ALA A 93 13.50 16.51 7.40
C ALA A 93 13.47 15.15 8.13
N GLU A 94 13.20 15.16 9.44
CA GLU A 94 13.14 13.96 10.26
C GLU A 94 11.98 13.05 9.79
N ARG A 95 10.80 13.63 9.54
CA ARG A 95 9.64 12.90 9.04
C ARG A 95 9.84 12.42 7.60
N LEU A 96 10.51 13.19 6.76
CA LEU A 96 10.83 12.78 5.39
C LEU A 96 11.73 11.53 5.39
N ARG A 97 12.74 11.51 6.28
CA ARG A 97 13.62 10.36 6.46
C ARG A 97 12.85 9.12 6.90
N ALA A 98 11.98 9.25 7.90
CA ALA A 98 11.15 8.14 8.38
C ALA A 98 10.21 7.58 7.30
N TYR A 99 9.70 8.41 6.39
CA TYR A 99 8.89 7.94 5.26
C TYR A 99 9.73 7.23 4.21
N ALA A 100 10.93 7.73 3.91
CA ALA A 100 11.86 7.07 3.00
C ALA A 100 12.27 5.68 3.53
N GLU A 101 12.55 5.56 4.83
CA GLU A 101 12.87 4.29 5.50
C GLU A 101 11.70 3.31 5.43
N ARG A 102 10.47 3.76 5.75
CA ARG A 102 9.26 2.93 5.61
C ARG A 102 9.02 2.44 4.18
N LEU A 103 9.25 3.31 3.20
CA LEU A 103 9.13 2.92 1.80
C LEU A 103 10.20 1.90 1.43
N LEU A 104 11.44 2.11 1.87
CA LEU A 104 12.53 1.16 1.65
C LEU A 104 12.19 -0.21 2.26
N ASP A 105 11.73 -0.26 3.51
CA ASP A 105 11.33 -1.50 4.18
C ASP A 105 10.22 -2.22 3.40
N TYR A 106 9.19 -1.48 2.97
CA TYR A 106 8.11 -2.03 2.16
C TYR A 106 8.61 -2.63 0.84
N LEU A 107 9.50 -1.91 0.14
CA LEU A 107 10.08 -2.38 -1.13
C LEU A 107 10.97 -3.61 -0.95
N LEU A 108 11.71 -3.68 0.16
CA LEU A 108 12.56 -4.82 0.48
C LEU A 108 11.76 -6.05 0.91
N GLN A 109 10.67 -5.86 1.68
CA GLN A 109 9.75 -6.92 2.09
C GLN A 109 8.96 -7.47 0.89
N GLY A 110 8.67 -6.63 -0.10
CA GLY A 110 7.94 -6.98 -1.31
C GLY A 110 8.74 -7.78 -2.37
N LYS A 111 9.93 -8.31 -2.07
CA LYS A 111 10.78 -9.04 -3.05
C LYS A 111 10.13 -10.34 -3.56
N LYS A 112 9.26 -10.19 -4.57
CA LYS A 112 9.14 -11.08 -5.74
C LYS A 112 9.49 -10.40 -7.06
N THR A 113 10.02 -9.17 -7.04
CA THR A 113 10.33 -8.44 -8.29
C THR A 113 11.76 -7.90 -8.27
N GLY A 114 12.56 -8.42 -9.21
CA GLY A 114 13.86 -7.96 -9.72
C GLY A 114 14.79 -7.09 -8.85
N LYS A 115 15.98 -7.63 -8.55
CA LYS A 115 17.22 -6.95 -8.11
C LYS A 115 17.18 -5.40 -8.09
N ILE A 116 16.70 -4.81 -6.99
CA ILE A 116 16.78 -3.37 -6.73
C ILE A 116 18.21 -2.94 -6.33
N GLU A 117 18.98 -3.86 -5.72
CA GLU A 117 20.25 -3.55 -5.07
C GLU A 117 21.39 -3.15 -6.03
N GLU A 118 21.40 -3.63 -7.28
CA GLU A 118 22.48 -3.32 -8.24
C GLU A 118 22.37 -1.92 -8.88
N ARG A 119 21.22 -1.22 -8.76
CA ARG A 119 20.96 0.03 -9.49
C ARG A 119 21.16 1.33 -8.70
N ILE A 120 21.23 1.27 -7.36
CA ILE A 120 21.27 2.47 -6.50
C ILE A 120 22.64 3.18 -6.61
N THR A 121 23.74 2.44 -6.79
CA THR A 121 25.10 2.99 -6.74
C THR A 121 25.55 3.71 -8.03
N ALA A 122 24.86 3.49 -9.16
CA ALA A 122 25.30 3.97 -10.48
C ALA A 122 24.66 5.30 -10.96
N GLN A 123 23.88 6.00 -10.12
CA GLN A 123 22.92 7.02 -10.60
C GLN A 123 23.24 8.49 -10.28
N GLN A 124 24.39 8.83 -9.69
CA GLN A 124 24.69 10.23 -9.34
C GLN A 124 24.53 11.25 -10.50
N PRO A 125 25.04 11.01 -11.73
CA PRO A 125 24.81 11.92 -12.86
C PRO A 125 23.37 11.88 -13.38
N LEU A 126 22.63 10.78 -13.15
CA LEU A 126 21.22 10.65 -13.53
C LEU A 126 20.31 11.49 -12.64
N VAL A 127 20.63 11.58 -11.35
CA VAL A 127 19.84 12.32 -10.36
C VAL A 127 19.80 13.82 -10.67
N ASN A 128 20.93 14.41 -11.07
CA ASN A 128 20.99 15.84 -11.43
C ASN A 128 20.13 16.15 -12.66
N HIS A 129 20.23 15.35 -13.72
CA HIS A 129 19.42 15.55 -14.92
C HIS A 129 17.91 15.36 -14.66
N VAL A 130 17.53 14.42 -13.79
CA VAL A 130 16.13 14.25 -13.38
C VAL A 130 15.67 15.43 -12.54
N LYS A 131 16.51 15.94 -11.63
CA LYS A 131 16.22 17.12 -10.82
C LYS A 131 15.96 18.34 -11.70
N GLU A 132 16.86 18.64 -12.65
CA GLU A 132 16.71 19.76 -13.59
C GLU A 132 15.41 19.67 -14.40
N ARG A 133 15.09 18.47 -14.92
CA ARG A 133 13.85 18.25 -15.67
C ARG A 133 12.60 18.39 -14.82
N LEU A 134 12.65 17.92 -13.57
CA LEU A 134 11.54 18.03 -12.63
C LEU A 134 11.32 19.49 -12.24
N GLU A 135 12.41 20.21 -11.95
CA GLU A 135 12.39 21.62 -11.60
C GLU A 135 11.81 22.46 -12.75
N ALA A 136 12.28 22.26 -13.98
CA ALA A 136 11.71 22.91 -15.16
C ALA A 136 10.21 22.59 -15.35
N ALA A 137 9.80 21.34 -15.12
CA ALA A 137 8.39 20.96 -15.21
C ALA A 137 7.54 21.66 -14.13
N LEU A 138 8.04 21.71 -12.88
CA LEU A 138 7.38 22.41 -11.77
C LEU A 138 7.28 23.91 -12.03
N CYS A 139 8.33 24.55 -12.55
CA CYS A 139 8.29 25.96 -12.97
C CYS A 139 7.20 26.20 -14.03
N GLY A 140 7.09 25.34 -15.04
CA GLY A 140 6.04 25.42 -16.06
C GLY A 140 4.63 25.22 -15.49
N TYR A 141 4.44 24.32 -14.52
CA TYR A 141 3.15 24.20 -13.81
C TYR A 141 2.85 25.46 -12.99
N LEU A 142 3.85 26.01 -12.31
CA LEU A 142 3.68 27.23 -11.51
C LEU A 142 3.32 28.44 -12.37
N ALA A 143 3.99 28.63 -13.51
CA ALA A 143 3.67 29.71 -14.46
C ALA A 143 2.20 29.67 -14.89
N ARG A 144 1.69 28.46 -15.17
CA ARG A 144 0.28 28.23 -15.52
C ARG A 144 -0.68 28.51 -14.36
N ILE A 145 -0.31 28.17 -13.13
CA ILE A 145 -1.11 28.46 -11.93
C ILE A 145 -1.16 29.97 -11.66
N LEU A 146 -0.04 30.67 -11.83
CA LEU A 146 0.08 32.11 -11.62
C LEU A 146 -0.38 32.96 -12.81
N PHE A 147 -0.79 32.32 -13.91
CA PHE A 147 -1.20 32.98 -15.16
C PHE A 147 -0.12 33.90 -15.75
N VAL A 148 1.15 33.49 -15.67
CA VAL A 148 2.30 34.21 -16.25
C VAL A 148 2.95 33.38 -17.37
N ARG A 149 3.82 34.01 -18.16
CA ARG A 149 4.62 33.29 -19.17
C ARG A 149 5.70 32.45 -18.50
N ASP A 150 6.02 31.29 -19.09
CA ASP A 150 7.01 30.36 -18.56
C ASP A 150 8.39 31.00 -18.34
N GLU A 151 8.77 31.99 -19.17
CA GLU A 151 10.06 32.68 -19.04
C GLU A 151 10.19 33.56 -17.79
N LEU A 152 9.08 33.82 -17.07
CA LEU A 152 9.08 34.62 -15.84
C LEU A 152 9.29 33.78 -14.58
N ILE A 153 9.30 32.45 -14.69
CA ILE A 153 9.59 31.54 -13.58
C ILE A 153 10.92 30.84 -13.86
N GLU A 154 11.97 31.30 -13.20
CA GLU A 154 13.34 30.82 -13.37
C GLU A 154 13.63 29.63 -12.46
N THR A 155 14.39 28.65 -12.97
CA THR A 155 14.91 27.54 -12.16
C THR A 155 16.02 28.03 -11.23
N GLY A 156 16.13 27.47 -10.03
CA GLY A 156 17.15 27.83 -9.04
C GLY A 156 16.79 29.03 -8.16
N VAL A 157 15.71 29.75 -8.47
CA VAL A 157 15.17 30.82 -7.62
C VAL A 157 14.34 30.19 -6.49
N PRO A 158 14.48 30.64 -5.23
CA PRO A 158 13.65 30.16 -4.13
C PRO A 158 12.16 30.30 -4.44
N TRP A 159 11.38 29.23 -4.22
CA TRP A 159 9.93 29.22 -4.49
C TRP A 159 9.15 30.34 -3.77
N GLY A 160 9.65 30.79 -2.60
CA GLY A 160 9.06 31.89 -1.84
C GLY A 160 9.03 33.21 -2.62
N ASP A 161 9.97 33.44 -3.53
CA ASP A 161 10.02 34.66 -4.35
C ASP A 161 8.87 34.70 -5.38
N TYR A 162 8.29 33.55 -5.69
CA TYR A 162 7.07 33.41 -6.49
C TYR A 162 5.79 33.33 -5.64
N GLY A 163 5.87 33.63 -4.34
CA GLY A 163 4.76 33.50 -3.41
C GLY A 163 4.36 32.04 -3.11
N VAL A 164 5.23 31.08 -3.44
CA VAL A 164 5.04 29.66 -3.14
C VAL A 164 5.85 29.32 -1.89
N GLU A 165 5.19 29.45 -0.74
CA GLU A 165 5.78 29.00 0.51
C GLU A 165 5.58 27.49 0.69
N PRO A 166 6.54 26.77 1.30
CA PRO A 166 6.25 25.46 1.85
C PRO A 166 5.07 25.62 2.79
N VAL A 167 3.92 25.05 2.44
CA VAL A 167 2.74 25.10 3.30
C VAL A 167 3.08 24.32 4.55
N HIS A 168 3.51 25.04 5.59
CA HIS A 168 3.51 24.53 6.94
C HIS A 168 2.03 24.33 7.26
N PHE A 169 1.53 23.11 7.11
CA PHE A 169 0.31 22.70 7.78
C PHE A 169 0.58 22.86 9.28
N GLY A 170 0.25 24.06 9.78
CA GLY A 170 0.15 24.37 11.20
C GLY A 170 -0.74 23.31 11.82
N LEU A 171 -0.31 22.78 12.94
CA LEU A 171 -1.13 21.91 13.75
C LEU A 171 -2.41 22.68 14.10
N LEU A 172 -3.53 22.27 13.49
CA LEU A 172 -4.83 22.28 14.14
C LEU A 172 -5.02 20.90 14.76
#